data_AF-Q82EC3-F1
#
_entry.id   AF-Q82EC3-F1
#
_cell.length_a   1.000
_cell.length_b   1.000
_cell.length_c   1.000
_cell.angle_alpha   90.00
_cell.angle_beta   90.00
_cell.angle_gamma   90.00
#
_symmetry.space_group_name_H-M   'P 1'
#
loop_
_entity.id
_entity.type
_entity.pdbx_description
1 polymer ?
#
loop_
_entity_poly.entity_id
_entity_poly.type
_entity_poly.pdbx_seq_one_letter_code
_entity_poly.pdbx_strand_id
1 'polypeptide(L)' 'MDYVSALVPPVVMAVFFIGLIVTIVKSQGGANKAKEDAFVDATLARADSARQASGDTGV' A
#
# COMPACT_ATOMS: atom_id res chain seq x y z
N MET A 1 -19.76 -0.71 -40.16
CA MET A 1 -19.91 -0.41 -38.73
C MET A 1 -18.54 -0.06 -38.20
N ASP A 2 -18.38 1.12 -37.60
CA ASP A 2 -17.08 1.65 -37.19
C ASP A 2 -16.66 1.00 -35.85
N TYR A 3 -16.14 -0.23 -35.92
CA TYR A 3 -15.75 -1.03 -34.75
C TYR A 3 -14.64 -0.37 -33.93
N VAL A 4 -13.83 0.48 -34.57
CA VAL A 4 -12.83 1.30 -33.91
C VAL A 4 -13.53 2.34 -33.02
N SER A 5 -14.52 3.06 -33.55
CA SER A 5 -15.31 4.00 -32.75
C SER A 5 -16.14 3.33 -31.64
N ALA A 6 -16.46 2.04 -31.75
CA ALA A 6 -17.14 1.30 -30.68
C ALA A 6 -16.18 0.86 -29.56
N LEU A 7 -14.93 0.58 -29.90
CA LEU A 7 -13.91 0.11 -28.95
C LEU A 7 -13.11 1.25 -28.30
N VAL A 8 -12.94 2.38 -29.00
CA VAL A 8 -12.20 3.55 -28.49
C VAL A 8 -12.81 4.10 -27.19
N PRO A 9 -14.13 4.33 -27.07
CA PRO A 9 -14.72 4.85 -25.83
C PRO A 9 -14.45 4.00 -24.58
N PRO A 10 -14.69 2.67 -24.56
CA PRO A 10 -14.39 1.86 -23.39
C PRO A 10 -12.89 1.75 -23.11
N VAL A 11 -12.03 1.71 -24.14
CA VAL A 11 -10.57 1.62 -23.95
C VAL A 11 -10.00 2.90 -23.34
N VAL A 12 -10.44 4.08 -23.80
CA VAL A 12 -10.03 5.37 -23.21
C VAL A 12 -10.43 5.46 -21.75
N MET A 13 -11.65 5.04 -21.42
CA MET A 13 -12.13 5.03 -20.04
C MET A 13 -11.30 4.08 -19.17
N ALA A 14 -10.95 2.90 -19.68
CA ALA A 14 -10.11 1.95 -18.95
C ALA A 14 -8.70 2.53 -18.66
N VAL A 15 -8.03 3.08 -19.67
CA VAL A 15 -6.69 3.66 -19.50
C VAL A 15 -6.71 4.86 -18.55
N PHE A 16 -7.71 5.74 -18.67
CA PHE A 16 -7.87 6.87 -17.77
C PHE A 16 -8.07 6.41 -16.32
N PHE A 17 -8.98 5.46 -16.10
CA PHE A 17 -9.28 4.93 -14.77
C PHE A 17 -8.08 4.22 -14.13
N ILE A 18 -7.35 3.41 -14.91
CA ILE A 18 -6.11 2.77 -14.46
C ILE A 18 -5.07 3.82 -14.07
N GLY A 19 -4.92 4.88 -14.86
CA GLY A 19 -4.01 6.00 -14.56
C GLY A 19 -4.35 6.70 -13.24
N LEU A 20 -5.65 6.91 -12.97
CA LEU A 20 -6.11 7.46 -11.70
C LEU A 20 -5.77 6.54 -10.53
N ILE A 21 -6.02 5.23 -10.64
CA ILE A 21 -5.70 4.26 -9.59
C ILE A 21 -4.19 4.30 -9.27
N VAL A 22 -3.34 4.22 -10.29
CA VAL A 22 -1.88 4.22 -10.09
C VAL A 22 -1.41 5.54 -9.45
N THR A 23 -1.98 6.66 -9.87
CA THR A 23 -1.67 7.98 -9.30
C THR A 23 -2.08 8.07 -7.83
N ILE A 24 -3.28 7.59 -7.50
CA ILE A 24 -3.81 7.57 -6.14
C ILE A 24 -2.95 6.66 -5.25
N VAL A 25 -2.65 5.43 -5.70
CA VAL A 25 -1.79 4.49 -4.96
C VAL A 25 -0.41 5.10 -4.73
N LYS A 26 0.17 5.78 -5.72
CA LYS A 26 1.48 6.45 -5.58
C LYS A 26 1.39 7.66 -4.65
N SER A 27 0.31 8.43 -4.70
CA SER A 27 0.09 9.61 -3.84
C SER A 27 -0.21 9.23 -2.39
N GLN A 28 -0.91 8.13 -2.14
CA GLN A 28 -1.21 7.64 -0.79
C GLN A 28 -0.09 6.75 -0.24
N GLY A 29 0.52 5.92 -1.09
CA GLY A 29 1.51 4.91 -0.72
C GLY A 29 2.89 5.44 -0.33
N GLY A 30 3.16 6.74 -0.45
CA GLY A 30 4.36 7.37 0.12
C GLY A 30 4.13 7.87 1.55
N ALA A 31 3.15 8.76 1.70
CA ALA A 31 2.90 9.43 2.98
C ALA A 31 2.18 8.53 4.00
N ASN A 32 1.25 7.67 3.57
CA ASN A 32 0.53 6.77 4.47
C ASN A 32 1.33 5.50 4.79
N LYS A 33 2.11 4.98 3.83
CA LYS A 33 2.99 3.84 4.07
C LYS A 33 4.11 4.17 5.05
N ALA A 34 4.70 5.36 4.98
CA ALA A 34 5.70 5.79 5.96
C ALA A 34 5.14 5.87 7.40
N LYS A 35 3.86 6.21 7.57
CA LYS A 35 3.20 6.23 8.89
C LYS A 35 2.92 4.82 9.40
N GLU A 36 2.43 3.95 8.52
CA GLU A 36 2.17 2.55 8.85
C GLU A 36 3.48 1.82 9.17
N ASP A 37 4.52 2.01 8.36
CA ASP A 37 5.86 1.44 8.59
C ASP A 37 6.44 1.87 9.94
N ALA A 38 6.29 3.15 10.34
CA ALA A 38 6.76 3.63 11.64
C ALA A 38 5.98 3.02 12.82
N PHE A 39 4.66 2.84 12.67
CA PHE A 39 3.85 2.18 13.70
C PHE A 39 4.16 0.68 13.79
N VAL A 40 4.36 0.03 12.65
CA VAL A 40 4.75 -1.37 12.55
C VAL A 40 6.11 -1.58 13.20
N ASP A 41 7.10 -0.75 12.90
CA ASP A 41 8.45 -0.84 13.48
C ASP A 41 8.42 -0.63 15.01
N ALA A 42 7.68 0.37 15.49
CA ALA A 42 7.49 0.59 16.93
C ALA A 42 6.79 -0.60 17.62
N THR A 43 5.82 -1.22 16.95
CA THR A 43 5.13 -2.41 17.45
C THR A 43 6.04 -3.63 17.44
N LEU A 44 6.86 -3.79 16.40
CA LEU A 44 7.85 -4.87 16.29
C LEU A 44 8.90 -4.75 17.39
N ALA A 45 9.47 -3.56 17.59
CA ALA A 45 10.43 -3.28 18.65
C ALA A 45 9.84 -3.52 20.05
N ARG A 46 8.56 -3.17 20.25
CA ARG A 46 7.84 -3.46 21.50
C ARG A 46 7.67 -4.97 21.71
N ALA A 47 7.32 -5.72 20.66
CA ALA A 47 7.17 -7.17 20.72
C ALA A 47 8.50 -7.88 21.00
N ASP A 48 9.58 -7.46 20.35
CA ASP A 48 10.93 -7.98 20.61
C ASP A 48 11.39 -7.69 22.04
N SER A 49 11.14 -6.47 22.55
CA SER A 49 11.45 -6.11 23.94
C SER A 49 10.68 -6.98 24.94
N ALA A 50 9.40 -7.25 24.69
CA ALA A 50 8.59 -8.14 25.52
C ALA A 50 9.10 -9.59 25.48
N ARG A 51 9.55 -10.05 24.31
CA ARG A 51 10.15 -11.38 24.13
C ARG A 51 11.47 -11.52 24.88
N GLN A 52 12.33 -10.49 24.86
CA GLN A 52 13.59 -10.47 25.60
C GLN A 52 13.36 -10.50 27.12
N ALA A 53 12.42 -9.68 27.62
CA ALA A 53 12.05 -9.69 29.04
C ALA A 53 11.53 -11.07 29.51
N SER A 54 10.80 -11.77 28.64
CA SER A 54 10.29 -13.12 28.93
C SER A 54 11.41 -14.18 28.94
N GLY A 55 12.49 -13.98 28.19
CA GLY A 55 13.65 -14.88 28.14
C GLY A 55 14.66 -14.67 29.27
N ASP A 56 14.76 -13.45 29.81
CA ASP A 56 15.70 -13.09 30.89
C ASP A 56 15.23 -13.52 32.29
N THR A 57 13.95 -13.88 32.44
CA THR A 57 13.38 -14.36 33.72
C THR A 57 13.46 -15.89 33.88
N GLY A 58 14.22 -16.59 33.02
CA GLY A 58 14.24 -18.05 32.92
C GLY A 58 15.62 -18.70 32.96
N VAL A 59 16.49 -18.34 33.91
CA VAL A 59 17.68 -19.12 34.33
C VAL A 59 17.90 -18.98 35.83
#